data_AF-A0A935R1E8-F1
#
_entry.id   AF-A0A935R1E8-F1
#
_cell.length_a   1.000
_cell.length_b   1.000
_cell.length_c   1.000
_cell.angle_alpha   90.00
_cell.angle_beta   90.00
_cell.angle_gamma   90.00
#
_symmetry.space_group_name_H-M   'P 1'
#
loop_
_entity.id
_entity.type
_entity.pdbx_description
1 polymer ?
#
loop_
_entity_poly.entity_id
_entity_poly.type
_entity_poly.pdbx_seq_one_letter_code
_entity_poly.pdbx_strand_id
1 'polypeptide(L)'
;MVQSKANRGSTDIDRLVHWVAERRAITRVPRRPVRVVSGKVCVLFDRRDRMAPFLGDQDILEGKLRRVTGDAMSVEGFVTQPREVGPLWQPRRWPGDVQGARVLIVSDLHSTPETGCIAATWLSLGALLRQARADVLVLSPVPTDHLPFALGRVFRIVYWDRTIRPQDVRHLESRQAAHG
;
A
#
# COMPACT_ATOMS: atom_id res chain seq x y z
N MET A 1 -23.87 16.32 -12.09
CA MET A 1 -22.51 16.89 -12.19
C MET A 1 -22.20 17.59 -10.87
N VAL A 2 -21.46 16.94 -9.96
CA VAL A 2 -21.11 17.51 -8.64
C VAL A 2 -19.59 17.60 -8.58
N GLN A 3 -19.06 18.81 -8.77
CA GLN A 3 -17.66 19.11 -8.46
C GLN A 3 -17.58 19.53 -6.98
N SER A 4 -17.16 18.61 -6.11
CA SER A 4 -16.60 18.98 -4.81
C SER A 4 -15.07 18.99 -4.95
N LYS A 5 -14.51 20.19 -5.13
CA LYS A 5 -13.07 20.41 -5.24
C LYS A 5 -12.46 20.29 -3.85
N ALA A 6 -12.01 19.09 -3.51
CA ALA A 6 -11.48 18.75 -2.20
C ALA A 6 -10.32 19.69 -1.78
N ASN A 7 -10.58 20.55 -0.80
CA ASN A 7 -9.69 21.56 -0.26
C ASN A 7 -8.84 20.96 0.87
N ARG A 8 -7.96 19.98 0.55
CA ARG A 8 -7.36 19.06 1.56
C ARG A 8 -5.96 19.43 2.09
N GLY A 9 -5.29 20.43 1.53
CA GLY A 9 -3.98 20.89 2.02
C GLY A 9 -4.10 21.84 3.20
N SER A 10 -3.17 21.74 4.17
CA SER A 10 -3.00 22.80 5.17
C SER A 10 -2.62 24.11 4.47
N THR A 11 -2.95 25.24 5.11
CA THR A 11 -2.59 26.55 4.58
C THR A 11 -1.08 26.65 4.45
N ASP A 12 -0.64 27.10 3.28
CA ASP A 12 0.77 27.39 3.03
C ASP A 12 1.09 28.79 3.57
N ILE A 13 1.39 28.86 4.88
CA ILE A 13 1.61 30.11 5.59
C ILE A 13 2.78 30.89 5.00
N ASP A 14 3.86 30.20 4.61
CA ASP A 14 5.06 30.84 4.05
C ASP A 14 4.73 31.57 2.73
N ARG A 15 3.95 30.90 1.86
CA ARG A 15 3.49 31.48 0.60
C ARG A 15 2.46 32.59 0.80
N LEU A 16 1.60 32.48 1.82
CA LEU A 16 0.66 33.53 2.19
C LEU A 16 1.39 34.79 2.68
N VAL A 17 2.37 34.64 3.57
CA VAL A 17 3.22 35.73 4.07
C VAL A 17 3.95 36.42 2.92
N HIS A 18 4.49 35.64 1.98
CA HIS A 18 5.13 36.17 0.79
C HIS A 18 4.18 37.03 -0.07
N TRP A 19 2.94 36.57 -0.32
CA TRP A 19 1.95 37.35 -1.07
C TRP A 19 1.51 38.64 -0.37
N VAL A 20 1.39 38.61 0.96
CA VAL A 20 1.12 39.82 1.76
C VAL A 20 2.29 40.80 1.64
N ALA A 21 3.52 40.32 1.76
CA ALA A 21 4.72 41.15 1.64
C ALA A 21 4.83 41.81 0.25
N GLU A 22 4.38 41.13 -0.81
CA GLU A 22 4.31 41.66 -2.18
C GLU A 22 3.09 42.55 -2.46
N ARG A 23 2.24 42.85 -1.46
CA ARG A 23 0.97 43.57 -1.62
C ARG A 23 0.04 42.97 -2.66
N ARG A 24 0.10 41.65 -2.86
CA ARG A 24 -0.80 40.95 -3.80
C ARG A 24 -2.13 40.70 -3.11
N ALA A 25 -3.23 41.05 -3.79
CA ALA A 25 -4.56 40.73 -3.31
C ALA A 25 -4.73 39.20 -3.19
N ILE A 26 -5.00 38.73 -1.97
CA ILE A 26 -5.22 37.30 -1.71
C ILE A 26 -6.65 36.96 -2.12
N THR A 27 -6.84 36.58 -3.38
CA THR A 27 -8.13 36.13 -3.90
C THR A 27 -8.41 34.65 -3.60
N ARG A 28 -7.38 33.90 -3.18
CA ARG A 28 -7.48 32.50 -2.77
C ARG A 28 -6.37 32.15 -1.79
N VAL A 29 -6.69 31.46 -0.69
CA VAL A 29 -5.68 31.04 0.29
C VAL A 29 -4.76 29.95 -0.33
N PRO A 30 -3.42 30.16 -0.38
CA PRO A 30 -2.49 29.15 -0.86
C PRO A 30 -2.48 27.95 0.09
N ARG A 31 -2.43 26.75 -0.48
CA ARG A 31 -2.44 25.48 0.25
C ARG A 31 -1.18 24.70 -0.08
N ARG A 32 -0.67 23.96 0.89
CA ARG A 32 0.42 23.01 0.64
C ARG A 32 -0.09 21.91 -0.29
N PRO A 33 0.66 21.53 -1.34
CA PRO A 33 0.27 20.46 -2.22
C PRO A 33 0.20 19.14 -1.43
N VAL A 34 -0.96 18.48 -1.49
CA VAL A 34 -1.14 17.15 -0.91
C VAL A 34 -1.13 16.16 -2.06
N ARG A 35 -0.26 15.15 -1.99
CA ARG A 35 -0.35 13.98 -2.87
C ARG A 35 -1.60 13.20 -2.49
N VAL A 36 -2.67 13.42 -3.23
CA VAL A 36 -3.88 12.61 -3.11
C VAL A 36 -3.69 11.40 -4.00
N VAL A 37 -3.86 10.20 -3.45
CA VAL A 37 -3.88 8.99 -4.28
C VAL A 37 -5.17 9.02 -5.09
N SER A 38 -5.06 9.24 -6.40
CA SER A 38 -6.21 9.14 -7.31
C SER A 38 -6.48 7.67 -7.62
N GLY A 39 -7.54 7.09 -7.06
CA GLY A 39 -7.99 5.73 -7.34
C GLY A 39 -8.27 4.89 -6.10
N LYS A 40 -8.80 3.67 -6.30
CA LYS A 40 -9.05 2.69 -5.24
C LYS A 40 -7.71 2.23 -4.64
N VAL A 41 -7.57 2.32 -3.31
CA VAL A 41 -6.46 1.73 -2.57
C VAL A 41 -6.99 0.56 -1.77
N CYS A 42 -6.35 -0.60 -1.88
CA CYS A 42 -6.68 -1.76 -1.06
C CYS A 42 -5.44 -2.17 -0.26
N VAL A 43 -5.61 -2.35 1.04
CA VAL A 43 -4.55 -2.84 1.93
C VAL A 43 -4.94 -4.21 2.43
N LEU A 44 -4.09 -5.21 2.23
CA LEU A 44 -4.27 -6.56 2.73
C LEU A 44 -3.23 -6.83 3.82
N PHE A 45 -3.70 -6.99 5.05
CA PHE A 45 -2.87 -7.37 6.20
C PHE A 45 -2.87 -8.87 6.43
N ASP A 46 -1.68 -9.44 6.55
CA ASP A 46 -1.49 -10.75 7.12
C ASP A 46 -1.56 -10.66 8.65
N ARG A 47 -2.60 -11.27 9.21
CA ARG A 47 -2.91 -11.28 10.64
C ARG A 47 -2.65 -12.66 11.27
N ARG A 48 -1.92 -13.54 10.58
CA ARG A 48 -1.48 -14.84 11.13
C ARG A 48 -0.54 -14.63 12.32
N ASP A 49 -0.44 -15.62 13.20
CA ASP A 49 0.38 -15.56 14.42
C ASP A 49 1.84 -15.21 14.16
N ARG A 50 2.42 -15.64 13.02
CA ARG A 50 3.77 -15.27 12.58
C ARG A 50 3.96 -13.75 12.39
N MET A 51 2.89 -13.03 12.11
CA MET A 51 2.87 -11.57 12.00
C MET A 51 2.54 -10.87 13.32
N ALA A 52 2.28 -11.60 14.41
CA ALA A 52 1.97 -11.04 15.73
C ALA A 52 3.00 -10.00 16.22
N PRO A 53 4.33 -10.22 16.03
CA PRO A 53 5.35 -9.23 16.45
C PRO A 53 5.21 -7.88 15.73
N PHE A 54 4.55 -7.84 14.57
CA PHE A 54 4.43 -6.65 13.72
C PHE A 54 3.05 -6.01 13.78
N LEU A 55 2.11 -6.50 14.60
CA LEU A 55 0.75 -5.96 14.66
C LEU A 55 0.72 -4.46 15.01
N GLY A 56 1.56 -4.03 15.95
CA GLY A 56 1.68 -2.61 16.30
C GLY A 56 2.16 -1.74 15.12
N ASP A 57 3.10 -2.25 14.33
CA ASP A 57 3.57 -1.55 13.13
C ASP A 57 2.48 -1.51 12.04
N GLN A 58 1.71 -2.59 11.88
CA GLN A 58 0.58 -2.65 10.96
C GLN A 58 -0.50 -1.62 11.32
N ASP A 59 -0.83 -1.49 12.61
CA ASP A 59 -1.86 -0.55 13.07
C ASP A 59 -1.41 0.91 12.88
N ILE A 60 -0.13 1.20 13.16
CA ILE A 60 0.47 2.52 12.87
C ILE A 60 0.45 2.81 11.36
N LEU A 61 0.79 1.82 10.54
CA LEU A 61 0.79 1.94 9.08
C LEU A 61 -0.63 2.19 8.56
N GLU A 62 -1.63 1.43 9.02
CA GLU A 62 -3.03 1.63 8.65
C GLU A 62 -3.50 3.05 8.98
N GLY A 63 -3.21 3.54 10.18
CA GLY A 63 -3.55 4.90 10.61
C GLY A 63 -2.89 5.97 9.73
N LYS A 64 -1.62 5.79 9.36
CA LYS A 64 -0.90 6.69 8.45
C LYS A 64 -1.48 6.65 7.03
N LEU A 65 -1.76 5.47 6.50
CA LEU A 65 -2.36 5.32 5.17
C LEU A 65 -3.74 5.96 5.10
N ARG A 66 -4.59 5.72 6.11
CA ARG A 66 -5.93 6.31 6.18
C ARG A 66 -5.91 7.84 6.19
N ARG A 67 -4.90 8.47 6.81
CA ARG A 67 -4.70 9.93 6.77
C ARG A 67 -4.36 10.45 5.38
N VAL A 68 -3.70 9.66 4.54
CA VAL A 68 -3.30 10.03 3.17
C VAL A 68 -4.39 9.74 2.16
N THR A 69 -5.03 8.58 2.25
CA THR A 69 -6.02 8.09 1.28
C THR A 69 -7.44 8.52 1.61
N GLY A 70 -7.73 8.81 2.89
CA GLY A 70 -9.10 8.97 3.37
C GLY A 70 -9.95 7.73 3.07
N ASP A 71 -11.21 7.97 2.74
CA ASP A 71 -12.24 6.93 2.49
C ASP A 71 -12.03 6.12 1.20
N ALA A 72 -11.04 6.49 0.37
CA ALA A 72 -10.72 5.74 -0.86
C ALA A 72 -9.95 4.43 -0.60
N MET A 73 -9.67 4.13 0.68
CA MET A 73 -8.94 2.92 1.10
C MET A 73 -9.88 1.87 1.68
N SER A 74 -9.84 0.66 1.12
CA SER A 74 -10.34 -0.54 1.77
C SER A 74 -9.21 -1.25 2.51
N VAL A 75 -9.53 -1.80 3.69
CA VAL A 75 -8.59 -2.57 4.51
C VAL A 75 -9.16 -3.96 4.70
N GLU A 76 -8.32 -4.96 4.47
CA GLU A 76 -8.63 -6.37 4.56
C GLU A 76 -7.59 -7.06 5.44
N GLY A 77 -8.01 -8.15 6.09
CA GLY A 77 -7.12 -8.98 6.89
C GLY A 77 -7.42 -10.46 6.67
N PHE A 78 -6.38 -11.29 6.69
CA PHE A 78 -6.52 -12.75 6.65
C PHE A 78 -5.70 -13.41 7.75
N VAL A 79 -6.18 -14.56 8.24
CA VAL A 79 -5.52 -15.37 9.28
C VAL A 79 -5.25 -16.81 8.84
N THR A 80 -5.68 -17.20 7.63
CA THR A 80 -5.45 -18.52 7.05
C THR A 80 -4.67 -18.41 5.75
N GLN A 81 -5.29 -17.84 4.72
CA GLN A 81 -4.73 -17.70 3.39
C GLN A 81 -5.15 -16.37 2.74
N PRO A 82 -4.32 -15.79 1.86
CA PRO A 82 -4.51 -14.42 1.38
C PRO A 82 -5.70 -14.23 0.43
N ARG A 83 -6.37 -15.32 0.02
CA ARG A 83 -7.60 -15.28 -0.78
C ARG A 83 -8.88 -15.30 0.06
N GLU A 84 -8.75 -15.46 1.37
CA GLU A 84 -9.87 -15.54 2.32
C GLU A 84 -9.66 -14.47 3.39
N VAL A 85 -10.45 -13.40 3.30
CA VAL A 85 -10.34 -12.25 4.19
C VAL A 85 -11.56 -12.15 5.09
N GLY A 86 -11.42 -11.43 6.20
CA GLY A 86 -12.47 -11.25 7.19
C GLY A 86 -12.39 -12.25 8.35
N PRO A 87 -13.42 -12.32 9.19
CA PRO A 87 -13.42 -13.19 10.36
C PRO A 87 -13.45 -14.67 9.97
N LEU A 88 -12.81 -15.53 10.79
CA LEU A 88 -12.73 -16.98 10.57
C LEU A 88 -14.09 -17.67 10.38
N TRP A 89 -15.13 -17.17 11.06
CA TRP A 89 -16.47 -17.76 11.01
C TRP A 89 -17.27 -17.34 9.76
N GLN A 90 -16.78 -16.35 8.99
CA GLN A 90 -17.38 -15.92 7.73
C GLN A 90 -16.32 -15.33 6.79
N PRO A 91 -15.40 -16.17 6.29
CA PRO A 91 -14.39 -15.71 5.35
C PRO A 91 -15.06 -15.36 4.02
N ARG A 92 -14.58 -14.30 3.38
CA ARG A 92 -14.98 -13.94 2.01
C ARG A 92 -13.81 -14.02 1.05
N ARG A 93 -14.11 -14.32 -0.21
CA ARG A 93 -13.10 -14.37 -1.25
C ARG A 93 -12.54 -12.98 -1.56
N TRP A 94 -11.23 -12.94 -1.71
CA TRP A 94 -10.47 -11.77 -2.11
C TRP A 94 -9.45 -12.14 -3.20
N PRO A 95 -9.13 -11.24 -4.14
CA PRO A 95 -9.70 -9.90 -4.32
C PRO A 95 -11.13 -9.93 -4.89
N GLY A 96 -11.97 -8.99 -4.45
CA GLY A 96 -13.22 -8.64 -5.14
C GLY A 96 -12.93 -7.79 -6.38
N ASP A 97 -13.62 -6.66 -6.56
CA ASP A 97 -13.30 -5.70 -7.62
C ASP A 97 -12.10 -4.81 -7.23
N VAL A 98 -10.92 -5.21 -7.70
CA VAL A 98 -9.65 -4.47 -7.60
C VAL A 98 -9.15 -3.96 -8.95
N GLN A 99 -10.04 -3.79 -9.94
CA GLN A 99 -9.63 -3.40 -11.28
C GLN A 99 -8.91 -2.04 -11.28
N GLY A 100 -7.64 -2.02 -11.70
CA GLY A 100 -6.80 -0.83 -11.70
C GLY A 100 -6.49 -0.24 -10.31
N ALA A 101 -6.75 -0.99 -9.23
CA ALA A 101 -6.50 -0.54 -7.87
C ALA A 101 -4.99 -0.55 -7.55
N ARG A 102 -4.59 0.28 -6.58
CA ARG A 102 -3.30 0.14 -5.91
C ARG A 102 -3.47 -0.78 -4.72
N VAL A 103 -2.69 -1.86 -4.68
CA VAL A 103 -2.80 -2.90 -3.67
C VAL A 103 -1.52 -2.94 -2.85
N LEU A 104 -1.62 -2.67 -1.56
CA LEU A 104 -0.54 -2.86 -0.60
C LEU A 104 -0.79 -4.15 0.17
N ILE A 105 0.11 -5.11 0.05
CA ILE A 105 0.09 -6.34 0.83
C ILE A 105 1.11 -6.21 1.94
N VAL A 106 0.71 -6.52 3.15
CA VAL A 106 1.56 -6.43 4.34
C VAL A 106 1.67 -7.83 4.93
N SER A 107 2.75 -8.53 4.58
CA SER A 107 2.93 -9.95 4.88
C SER A 107 4.40 -10.35 4.73
N ASP A 108 4.79 -11.37 5.47
CA ASP A 108 6.07 -12.06 5.29
C ASP A 108 6.05 -13.12 4.18
N LEU A 109 4.95 -13.20 3.42
CA LEU A 109 4.74 -14.09 2.28
C LEU A 109 4.97 -15.58 2.58
N HIS A 110 4.93 -15.96 3.86
CA HIS A 110 5.23 -17.31 4.28
C HIS A 110 6.66 -17.79 3.95
N SER A 111 7.66 -16.98 4.29
CA SER A 111 9.11 -17.23 4.10
C SER A 111 9.69 -18.54 4.67
N THR A 112 8.90 -19.35 5.39
CA THR A 112 9.38 -20.60 5.98
C THR A 112 9.18 -21.76 4.99
N PRO A 113 10.15 -22.68 4.83
CA PRO A 113 10.13 -23.73 3.80
C PRO A 113 9.01 -24.78 3.92
N GLU A 114 8.17 -24.71 4.94
CA GLU A 114 7.37 -25.85 5.40
C GLU A 114 6.22 -26.27 4.48
N THR A 115 5.93 -25.59 3.37
CA THR A 115 5.07 -26.18 2.33
C THR A 115 5.07 -25.38 1.02
N GLY A 116 5.40 -26.02 -0.10
CA GLY A 116 5.23 -25.44 -1.45
C GLY A 116 3.78 -25.01 -1.78
N CYS A 117 2.80 -25.47 -0.99
CA CYS A 117 1.39 -25.10 -1.09
C CYS A 117 1.15 -23.60 -0.89
N ILE A 118 1.88 -22.93 0.01
CA ILE A 118 1.59 -21.54 0.36
C ILE A 118 2.21 -20.55 -0.63
N ALA A 119 3.38 -20.86 -1.18
CA ALA A 119 3.94 -20.12 -2.32
C ALA A 119 2.98 -20.17 -3.53
N ALA A 120 2.37 -21.34 -3.80
CA ALA A 120 1.37 -21.47 -4.86
C ALA A 120 0.15 -20.56 -4.63
N THR A 121 -0.31 -20.42 -3.38
CA THR A 121 -1.43 -19.51 -3.05
C THR A 121 -1.08 -18.05 -3.32
N TRP A 122 0.13 -17.61 -2.96
CA TRP A 122 0.61 -16.25 -3.27
C TRP A 122 0.79 -16.02 -4.77
N LEU A 123 1.35 -17.00 -5.49
CA LEU A 123 1.50 -16.92 -6.95
C LEU A 123 0.14 -16.86 -7.65
N SER A 124 -0.83 -17.67 -7.21
CA SER A 124 -2.21 -17.64 -7.70
C SER A 124 -2.86 -16.28 -7.45
N LEU A 125 -2.69 -15.73 -6.25
CA LEU A 125 -3.19 -14.41 -5.93
C LEU A 125 -2.55 -13.33 -6.82
N GLY A 126 -1.23 -13.35 -6.98
CA GLY A 126 -0.54 -12.38 -7.82
C GLY A 126 -0.96 -12.45 -9.29
N ALA A 127 -1.25 -13.65 -9.81
CA ALA A 127 -1.82 -13.82 -11.14
C ALA A 127 -3.20 -13.14 -11.26
N LEU A 128 -4.08 -13.30 -10.27
CA LEU A 128 -5.40 -12.64 -10.24
C LEU A 128 -5.26 -11.11 -10.20
N LEU A 129 -4.37 -10.58 -9.35
CA LEU A 129 -4.14 -9.15 -9.23
C LEU A 129 -3.56 -8.55 -10.52
N ARG A 130 -2.66 -9.28 -11.18
CA ARG A 130 -2.10 -8.90 -12.49
C ARG A 130 -3.18 -8.89 -13.58
N GLN A 131 -4.07 -9.88 -13.62
CA GLN A 131 -5.21 -9.91 -14.54
C GLN A 131 -6.15 -8.71 -14.33
N ALA A 132 -6.34 -8.31 -13.07
CA ALA A 132 -7.10 -7.10 -12.71
C ALA A 132 -6.35 -5.79 -13.02
N ARG A 133 -5.12 -5.85 -13.55
CA ARG A 133 -4.22 -4.70 -13.78
C ARG A 133 -4.01 -3.86 -12.51
N ALA A 134 -4.00 -4.51 -11.35
CA ALA A 134 -3.70 -3.85 -10.10
C ALA A 134 -2.20 -3.53 -10.02
N ASP A 135 -1.86 -2.38 -9.46
CA ASP A 135 -0.48 -2.03 -9.08
C ASP A 135 -0.23 -2.58 -7.68
N VAL A 136 0.54 -3.66 -7.59
CA VAL A 136 0.75 -4.41 -6.34
C VAL A 136 2.13 -4.13 -5.76
N LEU A 137 2.15 -3.75 -4.49
CA LEU A 137 3.35 -3.66 -3.68
C LEU A 137 3.19 -4.57 -2.46
N VAL A 138 4.20 -5.40 -2.18
CA VAL A 138 4.31 -6.14 -0.93
C VAL A 138 5.31 -5.44 -0.04
N LEU A 139 4.93 -5.27 1.21
CA LEU A 139 5.77 -4.78 2.28
C LEU A 139 5.97 -5.91 3.28
N SER A 140 7.22 -6.39 3.38
CA SER A 140 7.57 -7.64 4.05
C SER A 140 8.62 -7.43 5.14
N PRO A 141 8.44 -7.97 6.36
CA PRO A 141 9.49 -8.01 7.39
C PRO A 141 10.62 -9.01 7.07
N VAL A 142 10.55 -9.71 5.93
CA VAL A 142 11.55 -10.68 5.49
C VAL A 142 12.33 -10.09 4.32
N PRO A 143 13.67 -10.08 4.36
CA PRO A 143 14.49 -9.62 3.24
C PRO A 143 14.21 -10.42 1.98
N THR A 144 14.28 -9.75 0.82
CA THR A 144 13.92 -10.34 -0.48
C THR A 144 14.73 -11.60 -0.81
N ASP A 145 15.98 -11.68 -0.34
CA ASP A 145 16.89 -12.79 -0.61
C ASP A 145 16.52 -14.07 0.15
N HIS A 146 15.67 -13.95 1.17
CA HIS A 146 15.09 -15.09 1.92
C HIS A 146 13.73 -15.51 1.38
N LEU A 147 13.21 -14.85 0.34
CA LEU A 147 11.93 -15.17 -0.25
C LEU A 147 12.13 -16.03 -1.51
N PRO A 148 11.20 -16.98 -1.79
CA PRO A 148 11.22 -17.73 -3.04
C PRO A 148 11.29 -16.81 -4.26
N PHE A 149 12.25 -17.06 -5.16
CA PHE A 149 12.49 -16.25 -6.36
C PHE A 149 11.22 -16.03 -7.21
N ALA A 150 10.34 -17.03 -7.28
CA ALA A 150 9.07 -16.95 -8.00
C ALA A 150 8.18 -15.79 -7.50
N LEU A 151 8.21 -15.47 -6.20
CA LEU A 151 7.43 -14.37 -5.63
C LEU A 151 7.98 -13.01 -6.07
N GLY A 152 9.31 -12.86 -6.15
CA GLY A 152 9.95 -11.62 -6.65
C GLY A 152 9.66 -11.33 -8.12
N ARG A 153 9.27 -12.34 -8.92
CA ARG A 153 8.82 -12.15 -10.31
C ARG A 153 7.37 -11.67 -10.41
N VAL A 154 6.56 -11.95 -9.39
CA VAL A 154 5.13 -11.66 -9.38
C VAL A 154 4.82 -10.38 -8.63
N PHE A 155 5.54 -10.11 -7.55
CA PHE A 155 5.33 -8.97 -6.68
C PHE A 155 6.54 -8.05 -6.68
N ARG A 156 6.29 -6.74 -6.65
CA ARG A 156 7.28 -5.77 -6.17
C ARG A 156 7.33 -5.88 -4.66
N ILE A 157 8.45 -6.33 -4.11
CA ILE A 157 8.61 -6.56 -2.67
C ILE A 157 9.57 -5.52 -2.12
N VAL A 158 9.11 -4.76 -1.13
CA VAL A 158 9.91 -3.88 -0.30
C VAL A 158 10.08 -4.61 1.03
N TYR A 159 11.32 -4.97 1.37
CA TYR A 159 11.64 -5.30 2.75
C TYR A 159 11.24 -4.10 3.61
N TRP A 160 10.68 -4.27 4.79
CA TRP A 160 10.71 -3.21 5.80
C TRP A 160 11.67 -3.64 6.88
N ASP A 161 12.44 -2.68 7.36
CA ASP A 161 13.17 -2.77 8.59
C ASP A 161 13.21 -1.36 9.17
N ARG A 162 13.58 -1.23 10.43
CA ARG A 162 13.76 0.04 11.14
C ARG A 162 14.70 1.01 10.40
N THR A 163 15.49 0.52 9.45
CA THR A 163 16.49 1.26 8.68
C THR A 163 15.98 1.81 7.34
N ILE A 164 14.78 1.43 6.87
CA ILE A 164 14.32 1.78 5.51
C ILE A 164 13.86 3.23 5.38
N ARG A 165 14.33 3.86 4.30
CA ARG A 165 14.13 5.28 3.99
C ARG A 165 13.26 5.42 2.72
N PRO A 166 12.53 6.54 2.55
CA PRO A 166 11.72 6.79 1.35
C PRO A 166 12.48 6.73 0.02
N GLN A 167 13.80 6.92 0.05
CA GLN A 167 14.70 6.82 -1.10
C GLN A 167 14.87 5.39 -1.61
N ASP A 168 14.82 4.39 -0.72
CA ASP A 168 14.99 2.97 -1.08
C ASP A 168 13.79 2.50 -1.93
N VAL A 169 12.60 3.02 -1.62
CA VAL A 169 11.36 2.81 -2.39
C VAL A 169 11.46 3.41 -3.80
N ARG A 170 12.02 4.63 -3.94
CA ARG A 170 12.17 5.29 -5.26
C ARG A 170 13.16 4.57 -6.17
N HIS A 171 14.25 4.03 -5.61
CA HIS A 171 15.20 3.23 -6.37
C HIS A 171 14.58 1.94 -6.92
N LEU A 172 13.68 1.31 -6.16
CA LEU A 172 12.89 0.16 -6.64
C LEU A 172 12.00 0.52 -7.84
N GLU A 173 11.34 1.69 -7.82
CA GLU A 173 10.53 2.16 -8.95
C GLU A 173 11.35 2.38 -10.22
N SER A 174 12.57 2.93 -10.08
CA SER A 174 13.44 3.24 -11.22
C SER A 174 14.04 1.99 -11.88
N ARG A 175 14.31 0.92 -11.12
CA ARG A 175 14.86 -0.34 -11.69
C ARG A 175 13.84 -1.11 -12.53
N GLN A 176 12.55 -1.02 -12.21
CA GLN A 176 11.48 -1.68 -12.96
C GLN A 176 11.10 -0.93 -14.24
N ALA A 177 11.15 0.41 -14.24
CA ALA A 177 10.92 1.21 -15.45
C ALA A 177 11.99 0.95 -16.55
N ALA A 178 13.17 0.46 -16.18
CA ALA A 178 14.26 0.12 -17.10
C ALA A 178 14.18 -1.31 -17.68
N HIS A 179 13.27 -2.17 -17.19
CA HIS A 179 13.12 -3.57 -17.60
C HIS A 179 11.68 -3.93 -18.03
N GLY A 180 10.83 -2.92 -18.29
CA GLY A 180 9.45 -3.06 -18.74
C GLY A 180 9.30 -2.85 -20.24
#